data_AF-E3K6J6-F1
#
_entry.id   AF-E3K6J6-F1
#
_cell.length_a   1.000
_cell.length_b   1.000
_cell.length_c   1.000
_cell.angle_alpha   90.00
_cell.angle_beta   90.00
_cell.angle_gamma   90.00
#
_symmetry.space_group_name_H-M   'P 1'
#
loop_
_entity.id
_entity.type
_entity.pdbx_description
1 polymer ?
#
loop_
_entity_poly.entity_id
_entity_poly.type
_entity_poly.pdbx_seq_one_letter_code
_entity_poly.pdbx_strand_id
1 'polypeptide(L)'
;MTNSRTSPLLLNDTNYTTWSFLMTAKLSKLDVLEIVLGSIKKPELDDIKKPNDQYLAYCESNRVAYIEIIEHLNSHHLAYVAQILNDDNSFCRFSVWQILKKKYAGNNYSSKDTALEKFLNLEYHGSTSKFIYEARAANHRLTTAKVGLDDQVKTAIILCKLPSEFQSFRTVVSIGYPHDSVPTMLSRLEKHATQNHLDRSSTSIPSPQALLTTDEKFYMCPHCKKGFTICSHCNKAGHKESICFEKHPD
;
A
#
# COMPACT_ATOMS: atom_id res chain seq x y z
N MET A 1 -17.44 42.34 18.34
CA MET A 1 -16.52 41.36 17.74
C MET A 1 -17.31 40.11 17.40
N THR A 2 -17.67 39.95 16.13
CA THR A 2 -18.37 38.77 15.63
C THR A 2 -17.41 37.59 15.66
N ASN A 3 -17.56 36.70 16.64
CA ASN A 3 -16.91 35.40 16.62
C ASN A 3 -17.35 34.70 15.33
N SER A 4 -16.48 34.71 14.32
CA SER A 4 -16.55 33.79 13.20
C SER A 4 -16.42 32.39 13.77
N ARG A 5 -17.55 31.82 14.19
CA ARG A 5 -17.69 30.38 14.42
C ARG A 5 -17.41 29.75 13.07
N THR A 6 -16.16 29.36 12.84
CA THR A 6 -15.79 28.39 11.80
C THR A 6 -16.79 27.24 11.92
N SER A 7 -17.63 27.07 10.90
CA SER A 7 -18.67 26.04 10.90
C SER A 7 -18.05 24.71 11.32
N PRO A 8 -18.66 23.99 12.28
CA PRO A 8 -18.11 22.72 12.74
C PRO A 8 -17.95 21.76 11.55
N LEU A 9 -16.81 21.08 11.47
CA LEU A 9 -16.59 20.05 10.45
C LEU A 9 -17.56 18.90 10.71
N LEU A 10 -18.59 18.79 9.88
CA LEU A 10 -19.56 17.71 9.95
C LEU A 10 -18.99 16.44 9.30
N LEU A 11 -19.27 15.28 9.90
CA LEU A 11 -18.94 14.00 9.31
C LEU A 11 -19.68 13.82 7.97
N ASN A 12 -18.93 13.42 6.95
CA ASN A 12 -19.43 12.97 5.66
C ASN A 12 -18.69 11.69 5.23
N ASP A 13 -19.03 11.17 4.05
CA ASP A 13 -18.52 9.88 3.59
C ASP A 13 -17.01 9.86 3.26
N THR A 14 -16.35 11.02 3.19
CA THR A 14 -14.94 11.13 2.76
C THR A 14 -14.00 11.67 3.83
N ASN A 15 -14.51 12.23 4.92
CA ASN A 15 -13.70 12.98 5.88
C ASN A 15 -13.51 12.31 7.25
N TYR A 16 -13.93 11.05 7.42
CA TYR A 16 -13.91 10.37 8.73
C TYR A 16 -12.55 10.43 9.45
N THR A 17 -11.43 10.29 8.73
CA THR A 17 -10.08 10.39 9.33
C THR A 17 -9.86 11.77 9.97
N THR A 18 -10.11 12.84 9.23
CA THR A 18 -9.97 14.22 9.71
C THR A 18 -10.98 14.53 10.81
N TRP A 19 -12.24 14.12 10.60
CA TRP A 19 -13.32 14.29 11.57
C TRP A 19 -13.02 13.60 12.89
N SER A 20 -12.62 12.32 12.85
CA SER A 20 -12.33 11.53 14.06
C SER A 20 -11.13 12.07 14.82
N PHE A 21 -10.11 12.58 14.12
CA PHE A 21 -8.96 13.24 14.75
C PHE A 21 -9.38 14.52 15.50
N LEU A 22 -10.13 15.41 14.84
CA LEU A 22 -10.62 16.64 15.47
C LEU A 22 -11.61 16.37 16.60
N MET A 23 -12.51 15.41 16.42
CA MET A 23 -13.47 15.01 17.44
C MET A 23 -12.76 14.42 18.66
N THR A 24 -11.72 13.60 18.46
CA THR A 24 -10.90 13.08 19.57
C THR A 24 -10.27 14.21 20.37
N ALA A 25 -9.70 15.22 19.70
CA ALA A 25 -9.14 16.40 20.37
C ALA A 25 -10.22 17.21 21.13
N LYS A 26 -11.42 17.34 20.55
CA LYS A 26 -12.54 18.05 21.18
C LYS A 26 -13.06 17.33 22.44
N LEU A 27 -13.25 16.01 22.35
CA LEU A 27 -13.68 15.18 23.48
C LEU A 27 -12.62 15.13 24.59
N SER A 28 -11.33 15.17 24.22
CA SER A 28 -10.22 15.29 25.16
C SER A 28 -10.25 16.62 25.91
N LYS A 29 -10.50 17.74 25.20
CA LYS A 29 -10.67 19.07 25.81
C LYS A 29 -11.85 19.13 26.80
N LEU A 30 -12.89 18.34 26.56
CA LEU A 30 -14.07 18.23 27.43
C LEU A 30 -13.89 17.21 28.57
N ASP A 31 -12.75 16.54 28.66
CA ASP A 31 -12.46 15.49 29.65
C ASP A 31 -13.43 14.29 29.60
N VAL A 32 -13.98 13.99 28.42
CA VAL A 32 -14.95 12.89 28.22
C VAL A 32 -14.45 11.80 27.27
N LEU A 33 -13.23 11.93 26.74
CA LEU A 33 -12.68 10.98 25.76
C LEU A 33 -12.61 9.55 26.28
N GLU A 34 -12.15 9.35 27.52
CA GLU A 34 -12.01 8.02 28.12
C GLU A 34 -13.36 7.30 28.25
N ILE A 35 -14.42 8.06 28.55
CA ILE A 35 -15.79 7.59 28.59
C ILE A 35 -16.25 7.19 27.18
N VAL A 36 -15.93 7.96 26.13
CA VAL A 36 -16.27 7.61 24.73
C VAL A 36 -15.54 6.38 24.23
N LEU A 37 -14.29 6.18 24.63
CA LEU A 37 -13.49 5.01 24.27
C LEU A 37 -13.89 3.75 25.06
N GLY A 38 -14.67 3.91 26.13
CA GLY A 38 -15.12 2.81 26.99
C GLY A 38 -14.11 2.40 28.06
N SER A 39 -13.07 3.20 28.29
CA SER A 39 -12.08 2.97 29.35
C SER A 39 -12.73 3.13 30.73
N ILE A 40 -13.62 4.11 30.89
CA ILE A 40 -14.42 4.30 32.10
C ILE A 40 -15.76 3.58 31.89
N LYS A 41 -15.98 2.53 32.69
CA LYS A 41 -17.25 1.79 32.71
C LYS A 41 -18.29 2.56 33.52
N LYS A 42 -19.56 2.34 33.18
CA LYS A 42 -20.70 2.87 33.93
C LYS A 42 -20.58 2.38 35.39
N PRO A 43 -20.57 3.28 36.39
CA PRO A 43 -20.58 2.88 37.79
C PRO A 43 -21.83 2.04 38.10
N GLU A 44 -21.65 0.97 38.88
CA GLU A 44 -22.76 0.20 39.42
C GLU A 44 -23.45 1.00 40.54
N LEU A 45 -24.77 0.92 40.60
CA LEU A 45 -25.58 1.55 41.63
C LEU A 45 -26.13 0.48 42.56
N ASP A 46 -25.91 0.65 43.86
CA ASP A 46 -26.52 -0.18 44.89
C ASP A 46 -28.03 0.08 45.03
N ASP A 47 -28.47 1.33 44.78
CA ASP A 47 -29.88 1.73 44.73
C ASP A 47 -30.11 2.75 43.60
N ILE A 48 -30.96 2.40 42.65
CA ILE A 48 -31.36 3.25 41.52
C ILE A 48 -32.00 4.56 41.99
N LYS A 49 -32.65 4.56 43.17
CA LYS A 49 -33.34 5.74 43.71
C LYS A 49 -32.39 6.72 44.41
N LYS A 50 -31.15 6.31 44.69
CA LYS A 50 -30.16 7.15 45.37
C LYS A 50 -28.82 7.11 44.63
N PRO A 51 -28.76 7.71 43.43
CA PRO A 51 -27.54 7.73 42.66
C PRO A 51 -26.43 8.46 43.42
N ASN A 52 -25.25 7.85 43.47
CA ASN A 52 -24.06 8.48 44.03
C ASN A 52 -23.50 9.56 43.07
N ASP A 53 -22.68 10.46 43.61
CA ASP A 53 -22.12 11.59 42.85
C ASP A 53 -21.30 11.11 41.63
N GLN A 54 -20.64 9.96 41.75
CA GLN A 54 -19.87 9.35 40.67
C GLN A 54 -20.74 8.91 39.49
N TYR A 55 -21.92 8.33 39.75
CA TYR A 55 -22.89 7.96 38.73
C TYR A 55 -23.45 9.19 38.03
N LEU A 56 -23.80 10.24 38.78
CA LEU A 56 -24.31 11.49 38.23
C LEU A 56 -23.27 12.17 37.33
N ALA A 57 -22.02 12.26 37.79
CA ALA A 57 -20.91 12.79 36.99
C ALA A 57 -20.67 11.99 35.71
N TYR A 58 -20.76 10.65 35.78
CA TYR A 58 -20.68 9.79 34.60
C TYR A 58 -21.84 10.04 33.62
N CYS A 59 -23.07 10.15 34.10
CA CYS A 59 -24.24 10.42 33.28
C CYS A 59 -24.14 11.77 32.56
N GLU A 60 -23.67 12.81 33.27
CA GLU A 60 -23.48 14.13 32.66
C GLU A 60 -22.38 14.10 31.60
N SER A 61 -21.25 13.48 31.90
CA SER A 61 -20.15 13.30 30.94
C SER A 61 -20.58 12.50 29.71
N ASN A 62 -21.38 11.45 29.91
CA ASN A 62 -21.97 10.66 28.82
C ASN A 62 -22.90 11.52 27.95
N ARG A 63 -23.73 12.35 28.56
CA ARG A 63 -24.67 13.25 27.88
C ARG A 63 -23.93 14.31 27.06
N VAL A 64 -22.94 14.97 27.65
CA VAL A 64 -22.09 15.97 26.98
C VAL A 64 -21.40 15.36 25.76
N ALA A 65 -20.74 14.21 25.93
CA ALA A 65 -20.07 13.52 24.83
C ALA A 65 -21.04 13.09 23.72
N TYR A 66 -22.23 12.59 24.09
CA TYR A 66 -23.25 12.18 23.12
C TYR A 66 -23.71 13.37 22.27
N ILE A 67 -24.10 14.48 22.90
CA ILE A 67 -24.56 15.69 22.20
C ILE A 67 -23.46 16.21 21.27
N GLU A 68 -22.23 16.29 21.78
CA GLU A 68 -21.08 16.78 21.04
C GLU A 68 -20.83 15.96 19.76
N ILE A 69 -20.87 14.62 19.85
CA ILE A 69 -20.72 13.75 18.67
C ILE A 69 -21.87 13.98 17.67
N ILE A 70 -23.12 14.01 18.16
CA ILE A 70 -24.33 14.14 17.34
C ILE A 70 -24.36 15.48 16.58
N GLU A 71 -23.99 16.59 17.22
CA GLU A 71 -23.93 17.92 16.60
C GLU A 71 -22.92 18.02 15.46
N HIS A 72 -21.95 17.08 15.40
CA HIS A 72 -20.92 17.03 14.36
C HIS A 72 -21.21 15.97 13.29
N LEU A 73 -22.44 15.49 13.20
CA LEU A 73 -22.90 14.63 12.13
C LEU A 73 -23.77 15.42 11.14
N ASN A 74 -23.61 15.16 9.85
CA ASN A 74 -24.57 15.67 8.87
C ASN A 74 -25.89 14.89 8.93
N SER A 75 -26.92 15.39 8.25
CA SER A 75 -28.26 14.77 8.24
C SER A 75 -28.27 13.31 7.80
N HIS A 76 -27.46 12.92 6.81
CA HIS A 76 -27.37 11.54 6.34
C HIS A 76 -26.79 10.60 7.41
N HIS A 77 -25.74 11.05 8.11
CA HIS A 77 -25.05 10.26 9.12
C HIS A 77 -25.86 10.17 10.42
N LEU A 78 -26.61 11.23 10.75
CA LEU A 78 -27.61 11.22 11.82
C LEU A 78 -28.68 10.16 11.58
N ALA A 79 -29.27 10.15 10.39
CA ALA A 79 -30.29 9.15 10.03
C ALA A 79 -29.73 7.72 10.12
N TYR A 80 -28.50 7.51 9.66
CA TYR A 80 -27.83 6.21 9.76
C TYR A 80 -27.63 5.76 11.22
N VAL A 81 -27.13 6.63 12.10
CA VAL A 81 -26.95 6.30 13.52
C VAL A 81 -28.30 6.03 14.18
N ALA A 82 -29.32 6.85 13.92
CA ALA A 82 -30.65 6.69 14.49
C ALA A 82 -31.32 5.35 14.11
N GLN A 83 -31.07 4.85 12.89
CA GLN A 83 -31.60 3.55 12.43
C GLN A 83 -30.93 2.34 13.12
N ILE A 84 -29.70 2.49 13.61
CA ILE A 84 -28.91 1.39 14.18
C ILE A 84 -28.98 1.37 15.71
N LEU A 85 -29.26 2.51 16.33
CA LEU A 85 -29.47 2.57 17.76
C LEU A 85 -30.76 1.84 18.14
N ASN A 86 -30.64 0.81 18.97
CA ASN A 86 -31.77 0.21 19.67
C ASN A 86 -32.13 1.03 20.91
N ASP A 87 -33.36 0.91 21.41
CA ASP A 87 -33.86 1.64 22.59
C ASP A 87 -32.94 1.48 23.81
N ASP A 88 -32.38 0.29 24.02
CA ASP A 88 -31.45 -0.02 25.13
C ASP A 88 -30.11 0.76 25.06
N ASN A 89 -29.74 1.26 23.88
CA ASN A 89 -28.50 1.99 23.62
C ASN A 89 -28.73 3.46 23.30
N SER A 90 -29.96 3.95 23.44
CA SER A 90 -30.30 5.35 23.23
C SER A 90 -29.47 6.23 24.19
N PHE A 91 -28.98 7.37 23.70
CA PHE A 91 -28.08 8.28 24.44
C PHE A 91 -26.73 7.69 24.88
N CYS A 92 -26.31 6.52 24.38
CA CYS A 92 -25.00 5.97 24.67
C CYS A 92 -23.93 6.52 23.70
N ARG A 93 -23.08 7.43 24.19
CA ARG A 93 -21.95 7.98 23.41
C ARG A 93 -21.01 6.91 22.86
N PHE A 94 -20.75 5.85 23.65
CA PHE A 94 -19.88 4.75 23.25
C PHE A 94 -20.47 4.01 22.05
N SER A 95 -21.77 3.69 22.09
CA SER A 95 -22.46 3.00 20.99
C SER A 95 -22.42 3.82 19.70
N VAL A 96 -22.69 5.14 19.77
CA VAL A 96 -22.58 6.03 18.60
C VAL A 96 -21.16 6.04 18.04
N TRP A 97 -20.15 6.19 18.90
CA TRP A 97 -18.74 6.17 18.47
C TRP A 97 -18.35 4.86 17.79
N GLN A 98 -18.77 3.71 18.34
CA GLN A 98 -18.50 2.41 17.74
C GLN A 98 -19.20 2.21 16.40
N ILE A 99 -20.45 2.67 16.24
CA ILE A 99 -21.19 2.61 14.97
C ILE A 99 -20.43 3.37 13.88
N LEU A 100 -20.05 4.61 14.16
CA LEU A 100 -19.31 5.46 13.22
C LEU A 100 -17.94 4.85 12.90
N LYS A 101 -17.21 4.39 13.92
CA LYS A 101 -15.91 3.73 13.74
C LYS A 101 -16.03 2.47 12.89
N LYS A 102 -17.05 1.64 13.12
CA LYS A 102 -17.28 0.42 12.35
C LYS A 102 -17.56 0.72 10.87
N LYS A 103 -18.36 1.75 10.57
CA LYS A 103 -18.70 2.13 9.19
C LYS A 103 -17.52 2.74 8.44
N TYR A 104 -16.78 3.65 9.07
CA TYR A 104 -15.87 4.53 8.34
C TYR A 104 -14.38 4.31 8.60
N ALA A 105 -13.99 3.62 9.67
CA ALA A 105 -12.56 3.47 9.98
C ALA A 105 -11.81 2.54 9.00
N GLY A 106 -12.53 1.77 8.17
CA GLY A 106 -11.96 0.90 7.14
C GLY A 106 -11.01 -0.18 7.65
N ASN A 107 -10.92 -0.37 8.97
CA ASN A 107 -9.95 -1.23 9.64
C ASN A 107 -10.61 -2.41 10.38
N ASN A 108 -11.84 -2.75 10.00
CA ASN A 108 -12.52 -3.94 10.50
C ASN A 108 -11.81 -5.20 9.97
N TYR A 109 -12.12 -6.35 10.57
CA TYR A 109 -11.48 -7.62 10.21
C TYR A 109 -11.60 -7.93 8.71
N SER A 110 -12.79 -7.79 8.14
CA SER A 110 -13.03 -8.06 6.71
C SER A 110 -12.22 -7.14 5.79
N SER A 111 -12.13 -5.84 6.09
CA SER A 111 -11.31 -4.91 5.32
C SER A 111 -9.82 -5.23 5.39
N LYS A 112 -9.34 -5.66 6.57
CA LYS A 112 -7.95 -6.11 6.75
C LYS A 112 -7.67 -7.40 5.99
N ASP A 113 -8.57 -8.37 6.09
CA ASP A 113 -8.49 -9.67 5.42
C ASP A 113 -8.46 -9.50 3.90
N THR A 114 -9.42 -8.78 3.32
CA THR A 114 -9.45 -8.48 1.88
C THR A 114 -8.23 -7.68 1.42
N ALA A 115 -7.72 -6.74 2.23
CA ALA A 115 -6.50 -5.99 1.88
C ALA A 115 -5.26 -6.89 1.88
N LEU A 116 -5.15 -7.78 2.86
CA LEU A 116 -4.06 -8.74 2.99
C LEU A 116 -4.09 -9.77 1.85
N GLU A 117 -5.25 -10.37 1.59
CA GLU A 117 -5.46 -11.32 0.49
C GLU A 117 -5.01 -10.70 -0.85
N LYS A 118 -5.47 -9.49 -1.17
CA LYS A 118 -5.09 -8.79 -2.41
C LYS A 118 -3.59 -8.48 -2.49
N PHE A 119 -2.94 -8.24 -1.35
CA PHE A 119 -1.50 -8.00 -1.30
C PHE A 119 -0.70 -9.30 -1.48
N LEU A 120 -1.13 -10.39 -0.84
CA LEU A 120 -0.49 -11.70 -0.95
C LEU A 120 -0.69 -12.33 -2.33
N ASN A 121 -1.80 -12.04 -3.00
CA ASN A 121 -2.11 -12.50 -4.36
C ASN A 121 -1.57 -11.58 -5.47
N LEU A 122 -0.64 -10.68 -5.14
CA LEU A 122 0.11 -9.94 -6.17
C LEU A 122 0.91 -10.93 -7.03
N GLU A 123 0.82 -10.78 -8.34
CA GLU A 123 1.49 -11.60 -9.34
C GLU A 123 2.13 -10.75 -10.42
N TYR A 124 3.29 -11.18 -10.91
CA TYR A 124 3.99 -10.52 -12.00
C TYR A 124 3.55 -11.11 -13.35
N HIS A 125 2.95 -10.27 -14.21
CA HIS A 125 2.42 -10.69 -15.52
C HIS A 125 3.21 -10.10 -16.70
N GLY A 126 4.54 -10.10 -16.61
CA GLY A 126 5.41 -9.70 -17.74
C GLY A 126 5.56 -8.19 -17.96
N SER A 127 4.93 -7.34 -17.14
CA SER A 127 5.05 -5.88 -17.22
C SER A 127 5.42 -5.30 -15.87
N THR A 128 6.59 -4.68 -15.78
CA THR A 128 7.06 -4.05 -14.54
C THR A 128 6.17 -2.89 -14.14
N SER A 129 5.82 -2.02 -15.10
CA SER A 129 4.96 -0.87 -14.83
C SER A 129 3.59 -1.25 -14.27
N LYS A 130 2.97 -2.31 -14.82
CA LYS A 130 1.69 -2.82 -14.32
C LYS A 130 1.84 -3.40 -12.92
N PHE A 131 2.87 -4.21 -12.69
CA PHE A 131 3.16 -4.77 -11.38
C PHE A 131 3.40 -3.69 -10.31
N ILE A 132 4.19 -2.66 -10.63
CA ILE A 132 4.45 -1.53 -9.73
C ILE A 132 3.16 -0.80 -9.39
N TYR A 133 2.30 -0.54 -10.38
CA TYR A 133 1.01 0.09 -10.16
C TYR A 133 0.12 -0.74 -9.21
N GLU A 134 0.02 -2.04 -9.45
CA GLU A 134 -0.76 -2.96 -8.61
C GLU A 134 -0.18 -3.07 -7.20
N ALA A 135 1.15 -3.15 -7.06
CA ALA A 135 1.84 -3.17 -5.77
C ALA A 135 1.62 -1.87 -4.98
N ARG A 136 1.67 -0.69 -5.64
CA ARG A 136 1.33 0.60 -5.00
C ARG A 136 -0.12 0.61 -4.51
N ALA A 137 -1.06 0.15 -5.34
CA ALA A 137 -2.48 0.09 -5.00
C ALA A 137 -2.75 -0.87 -3.83
N ALA A 138 -2.13 -2.06 -3.84
CA ALA A 138 -2.27 -3.05 -2.77
C ALA A 138 -1.65 -2.55 -1.46
N ASN A 139 -0.46 -1.95 -1.50
CA ASN A 139 0.17 -1.33 -0.33
C ASN A 139 -0.69 -0.20 0.26
N HIS A 140 -1.26 0.66 -0.60
CA HIS A 140 -2.16 1.71 -0.13
C HIS A 140 -3.39 1.13 0.60
N ARG A 141 -3.97 0.03 0.09
CA ARG A 141 -5.08 -0.67 0.77
C ARG A 141 -4.68 -1.20 2.15
N LEU A 142 -3.49 -1.80 2.29
CA LEU A 142 -2.98 -2.26 3.59
C LEU A 142 -2.89 -1.11 4.60
N THR A 143 -2.32 0.02 4.17
CA THR A 143 -2.15 1.21 5.02
C THR A 143 -3.51 1.77 5.44
N THR A 144 -4.45 1.90 4.50
CA THR A 144 -5.81 2.39 4.77
C THR A 144 -6.57 1.46 5.71
N ALA A 145 -6.44 0.14 5.54
CA ALA A 145 -7.03 -0.86 6.43
C ALA A 145 -6.29 -1.03 7.77
N LYS A 146 -5.18 -0.30 7.97
CA LYS A 146 -4.32 -0.37 9.15
C LYS A 146 -3.89 -1.81 9.45
N VAL A 147 -3.47 -2.52 8.41
CA VAL A 147 -2.85 -3.85 8.54
C VAL A 147 -1.44 -3.66 9.11
N GLY A 148 -1.14 -4.33 10.21
CA GLY A 148 0.10 -4.17 10.97
C GLY A 148 1.32 -4.86 10.35
N LEU A 149 1.54 -4.67 9.06
CA LEU A 149 2.77 -5.09 8.39
C LEU A 149 3.73 -3.90 8.35
N ASP A 150 4.97 -4.10 8.77
CA ASP A 150 6.02 -3.12 8.55
C ASP A 150 6.45 -3.10 7.07
N ASP A 151 7.17 -2.06 6.68
CA ASP A 151 7.60 -1.88 5.28
C ASP A 151 8.68 -2.87 4.85
N GLN A 152 9.43 -3.46 5.80
CA GLN A 152 10.44 -4.47 5.52
C GLN A 152 9.78 -5.77 5.07
N VAL A 153 8.76 -6.24 5.80
CA VAL A 153 7.98 -7.43 5.46
C VAL A 153 7.22 -7.22 4.15
N LYS A 154 6.60 -6.06 3.95
CA LYS A 154 5.93 -5.73 2.68
C LYS A 154 6.91 -5.77 1.51
N THR A 155 8.09 -5.19 1.69
CA THR A 155 9.14 -5.19 0.66
C THR A 155 9.59 -6.62 0.35
N ALA A 156 9.85 -7.45 1.36
CA ALA A 156 10.22 -8.85 1.17
C ALA A 156 9.15 -9.62 0.39
N ILE A 157 7.87 -9.44 0.72
CA ILE A 157 6.75 -10.08 0.01
C ILE A 157 6.73 -9.64 -1.46
N ILE A 158 6.81 -8.33 -1.74
CA ILE A 158 6.80 -7.80 -3.11
C ILE A 158 7.99 -8.35 -3.92
N LEU A 159 9.19 -8.37 -3.34
CA LEU A 159 10.39 -8.90 -4.00
C LEU A 159 10.27 -10.39 -4.33
N CYS A 160 9.59 -11.17 -3.48
CA CYS A 160 9.33 -12.58 -3.74
C CYS A 160 8.35 -12.82 -4.89
N LYS A 161 7.58 -11.81 -5.31
CA LYS A 161 6.67 -11.90 -6.47
C LYS A 161 7.35 -11.60 -7.80
N LEU A 162 8.57 -11.09 -7.79
CA LEU A 162 9.32 -10.77 -9.01
C LEU A 162 9.95 -12.03 -9.63
N PRO A 163 10.04 -12.11 -10.96
CA PRO A 163 10.71 -13.22 -11.63
C PRO A 163 12.23 -13.21 -11.42
N SER A 164 12.90 -14.29 -11.80
CA SER A 164 14.35 -14.49 -11.62
C SER A 164 15.22 -13.44 -12.32
N GLU A 165 14.70 -12.77 -13.35
CA GLU A 165 15.34 -11.65 -14.04
C GLU A 165 15.70 -10.50 -13.09
N PHE A 166 14.97 -10.36 -11.97
CA PHE A 166 15.20 -9.33 -10.96
C PHE A 166 16.10 -9.81 -9.80
N GLN A 167 16.78 -10.95 -9.92
CA GLN A 167 17.59 -11.51 -8.83
C GLN A 167 18.69 -10.55 -8.35
N SER A 168 19.32 -9.82 -9.26
CA SER A 168 20.34 -8.81 -8.93
C SER A 168 19.76 -7.68 -8.07
N PHE A 169 18.57 -7.19 -8.44
CA PHE A 169 17.83 -6.19 -7.67
C PHE A 169 17.44 -6.70 -6.29
N ARG A 170 16.90 -7.94 -6.21
CA ARG A 170 16.51 -8.57 -4.93
C ARG A 170 17.67 -8.62 -3.95
N THR A 171 18.85 -9.02 -4.41
CA THR A 171 20.05 -9.10 -3.56
C THR A 171 20.48 -7.72 -3.06
N VAL A 172 20.49 -6.71 -3.93
CA VAL A 172 20.85 -5.33 -3.57
C VAL A 172 19.88 -4.75 -2.55
N VAL A 173 18.57 -4.95 -2.74
CA VAL A 173 17.57 -4.44 -1.79
C VAL A 173 17.65 -5.13 -0.44
N SER A 174 17.85 -6.46 -0.43
CA SER A 174 17.96 -7.25 0.80
C SER A 174 19.15 -6.88 1.67
N ILE A 175 20.26 -6.44 1.06
CA ILE A 175 21.50 -6.11 1.76
C ILE A 175 21.59 -4.62 2.10
N GLY A 176 21.12 -3.74 1.21
CA GLY A 176 21.43 -2.31 1.26
C GLY A 176 20.41 -1.41 1.94
N TYR A 177 19.17 -1.85 2.16
CA TYR A 177 18.06 -0.93 2.48
C TYR A 177 17.05 -1.48 3.51
N PRO A 178 17.46 -1.73 4.77
CA PRO A 178 16.57 -2.26 5.80
C PRO A 178 15.44 -1.30 6.24
N HIS A 179 15.52 -0.02 5.87
CA HIS A 179 14.57 1.03 6.28
C HIS A 179 13.89 1.75 5.12
N ASP A 180 14.04 1.28 3.87
CA ASP A 180 13.37 1.93 2.74
C ASP A 180 11.86 1.70 2.80
N SER A 181 11.10 2.76 2.55
CA SER A 181 9.64 2.66 2.41
C SER A 181 9.27 1.90 1.13
N VAL A 182 8.12 1.23 1.12
CA VAL A 182 7.63 0.51 -0.08
C VAL A 182 7.57 1.42 -1.32
N PRO A 183 7.07 2.68 -1.26
CA PRO A 183 7.10 3.57 -2.41
C PRO A 183 8.52 3.83 -2.96
N THR A 184 9.50 4.06 -2.09
CA THR A 184 10.90 4.28 -2.47
C THR A 184 11.47 3.05 -3.16
N MET A 185 11.24 1.87 -2.61
CA MET A 185 11.68 0.60 -3.21
C MET A 185 11.05 0.39 -4.59
N LEU A 186 9.75 0.66 -4.75
CA LEU A 186 9.06 0.53 -6.03
C LEU A 186 9.60 1.53 -7.09
N SER A 187 9.96 2.75 -6.70
CA SER A 187 10.64 3.70 -7.60
C SER A 187 12.03 3.22 -8.03
N ARG A 188 12.76 2.51 -7.16
CA ARG A 188 14.03 1.89 -7.53
C ARG A 188 13.84 0.71 -8.48
N LEU A 189 12.79 -0.09 -8.28
CA LEU A 189 12.43 -1.18 -9.20
C LEU A 189 12.14 -0.64 -10.60
N GLU A 190 11.39 0.46 -10.69
CA GLU A 190 11.12 1.17 -11.96
C GLU A 190 12.41 1.61 -12.67
N LYS A 191 13.34 2.19 -11.91
CA LYS A 191 14.66 2.58 -12.43
C LYS A 191 15.49 1.36 -12.87
N HIS A 192 15.45 0.26 -12.13
CA HIS A 192 16.17 -0.96 -12.49
C HIS A 192 15.63 -1.58 -13.78
N ALA A 193 14.31 -1.67 -13.92
CA ALA A 193 13.68 -2.23 -15.12
C ALA A 193 13.99 -1.42 -16.39
N THR A 194 13.95 -0.08 -16.28
CA THR A 194 14.31 0.81 -17.40
C THR A 194 15.79 0.71 -17.77
N GLN A 195 16.69 0.63 -16.78
CA GLN A 195 18.13 0.50 -17.00
C GLN A 195 18.53 -0.85 -17.62
N ASN A 196 17.82 -1.93 -17.29
CA ASN A 196 18.12 -3.29 -17.75
C ASN A 196 17.23 -3.73 -18.93
N HIS A 197 16.42 -2.82 -19.49
CA HIS A 197 15.50 -3.09 -20.61
C HIS A 197 14.53 -4.27 -20.37
N LEU A 198 14.12 -4.50 -19.12
CA LEU A 198 13.30 -5.66 -18.73
C LEU A 198 11.84 -5.58 -19.20
N ASP A 199 11.34 -4.39 -19.56
CA ASP A 199 10.00 -4.20 -20.13
C ASP A 199 9.94 -4.47 -21.64
N ARG A 200 11.08 -4.75 -22.28
CA ARG A 200 11.09 -5.07 -23.71
C ARG A 200 10.78 -6.55 -23.87
N SER A 201 9.52 -6.85 -24.22
CA SER A 201 9.11 -8.17 -24.72
C SER A 201 10.20 -8.73 -25.62
N SER A 202 10.66 -9.94 -25.32
CA SER A 202 11.78 -10.65 -25.93
C SER A 202 11.59 -10.89 -27.44
N THR A 203 11.68 -9.83 -28.24
CA THR A 203 11.90 -9.87 -29.70
C THR A 203 13.19 -9.18 -30.10
N SER A 204 13.96 -8.65 -29.15
CA SER A 204 15.32 -8.19 -29.43
C SER A 204 16.34 -9.18 -28.92
N ILE A 205 16.99 -9.82 -29.89
CA ILE A 205 18.37 -10.30 -29.92
C ILE A 205 19.13 -9.98 -28.62
N PRO A 206 19.72 -10.98 -27.92
CA PRO A 206 20.49 -10.72 -26.72
C PRO A 206 21.62 -9.73 -27.04
N SER A 207 21.70 -8.66 -26.28
CA SER A 207 22.89 -7.81 -26.21
C SER A 207 24.02 -8.66 -25.60
N PRO A 208 25.12 -8.95 -26.34
CA PRO A 208 26.25 -9.65 -25.77
C PRO A 208 27.09 -8.62 -25.00
N GLN A 209 26.71 -8.33 -23.77
CA GLN A 209 27.59 -7.67 -22.82
C GLN A 209 28.10 -8.69 -21.79
N ALA A 210 28.95 -9.58 -22.30
CA ALA A 210 30.06 -10.20 -21.58
C ALA A 210 30.75 -11.17 -22.55
N LEU A 211 31.42 -10.66 -23.58
CA LEU A 211 32.37 -11.46 -24.34
C LEU A 211 33.66 -10.69 -24.52
N LEU A 212 34.73 -11.34 -24.07
CA LEU A 212 36.11 -10.99 -24.29
C LEU A 212 36.32 -10.56 -25.74
N THR A 213 37.17 -9.55 -25.89
CA THR A 213 37.68 -8.96 -27.12
C THR A 213 38.03 -10.00 -28.19
N THR A 214 37.20 -10.12 -29.24
CA THR A 214 37.67 -10.50 -30.57
C THR A 214 36.90 -9.67 -31.59
N ASP A 215 37.61 -8.93 -32.44
CA ASP A 215 37.09 -8.10 -33.55
C ASP A 215 36.50 -8.95 -34.69
N GLU A 216 35.65 -9.93 -34.37
CA GLU A 216 35.08 -10.84 -35.37
C GLU A 216 33.74 -10.31 -35.89
N LYS A 217 33.75 -9.83 -37.14
CA LYS A 217 32.54 -9.44 -37.87
C LYS A 217 31.74 -10.69 -38.26
N PHE A 218 30.64 -10.92 -37.56
CA PHE A 218 29.72 -12.03 -37.82
C PHE A 218 28.56 -11.58 -38.74
N TYR A 219 28.33 -12.30 -39.84
CA TYR A 219 27.30 -11.97 -40.83
C TYR A 219 26.15 -12.98 -40.79
N MET A 220 24.93 -12.49 -40.94
CA MET A 220 23.71 -13.31 -40.97
C MET A 220 23.17 -13.40 -42.40
N CYS A 221 22.93 -14.62 -42.90
CA CYS A 221 22.27 -14.79 -44.19
C CYS A 221 20.77 -14.44 -44.08
N PRO A 222 20.24 -13.49 -44.86
CA PRO A 222 18.83 -13.10 -44.80
C PRO A 222 17.86 -14.23 -45.16
N HIS A 223 18.30 -15.21 -45.94
CA HIS A 223 17.44 -16.25 -46.49
C HIS A 223 17.34 -17.51 -45.60
N CYS A 224 18.43 -17.92 -44.96
CA CYS A 224 18.46 -19.14 -44.15
C CYS A 224 18.70 -18.92 -42.65
N LYS A 225 18.86 -17.64 -42.21
CA LYS A 225 19.14 -17.25 -40.81
C LYS A 225 20.37 -17.95 -40.19
N LYS A 226 21.22 -18.59 -41.00
CA LYS A 226 22.49 -19.17 -40.55
C LYS A 226 23.58 -18.10 -40.55
N GLY A 227 24.41 -18.14 -39.51
CA GLY A 227 25.56 -17.26 -39.38
C GLY A 227 26.76 -17.78 -40.12
N PHE A 228 27.52 -16.85 -40.69
CA PHE A 228 28.79 -17.15 -41.33
C PHE A 228 29.77 -16.02 -41.06
N THR A 229 31.05 -16.35 -41.10
CA THR A 229 32.15 -15.40 -41.08
C THR A 229 32.70 -15.24 -42.49
N ILE A 230 33.19 -14.05 -42.80
CA ILE A 230 33.92 -13.76 -44.03
C ILE A 230 35.40 -13.64 -43.67
N CYS A 231 36.25 -14.36 -44.41
CA CYS A 231 37.69 -14.26 -44.22
C CYS A 231 38.20 -12.87 -44.63
N SER A 232 38.91 -12.18 -43.74
CA SER A 232 39.50 -10.85 -43.97
C SER A 232 40.59 -10.83 -45.05
N HIS A 233 41.20 -11.97 -45.37
CA HIS A 233 42.25 -12.07 -46.38
C HIS A 233 41.70 -12.29 -47.79
N CYS A 234 40.85 -13.31 -48.00
CA CYS A 234 40.36 -13.68 -49.33
C CYS A 234 38.91 -13.26 -49.63
N ASN A 235 38.22 -12.64 -48.66
CA ASN A 235 36.82 -12.23 -48.75
C ASN A 235 35.82 -13.36 -49.07
N LYS A 236 36.21 -14.63 -48.89
CA LYS A 236 35.32 -15.79 -49.05
C LYS A 236 34.66 -16.15 -47.72
N ALA A 237 33.41 -16.62 -47.79
CA ALA A 237 32.66 -17.07 -46.63
C ALA A 237 33.08 -18.47 -46.17
N GLY A 238 32.86 -18.78 -44.90
CA GLY A 238 32.93 -20.15 -44.36
C GLY A 238 34.24 -20.54 -43.66
N HIS A 239 35.23 -19.66 -43.60
CA HIS A 239 36.47 -19.89 -42.84
C HIS A 239 37.00 -18.58 -42.23
N LYS A 240 37.94 -18.69 -41.28
CA LYS A 240 38.65 -17.55 -40.67
C LYS A 240 39.98 -17.31 -41.37
N GLU A 241 40.53 -16.11 -41.27
CA GLU A 241 41.85 -15.79 -41.83
C GLU A 241 42.96 -16.71 -41.31
N SER A 242 42.88 -17.14 -40.04
CA SER A 242 43.82 -18.07 -39.42
C SER A 242 43.86 -19.47 -40.07
N ILE A 243 42.83 -19.83 -40.83
CA ILE A 243 42.70 -21.11 -41.54
C ILE A 243 42.50 -20.89 -43.04
N CYS A 244 42.91 -19.72 -43.56
CA CYS A 244 42.77 -19.38 -44.96
C CYS A 244 43.83 -20.09 -45.79
N PHE A 245 43.41 -21.02 -46.66
CA PHE A 245 44.30 -21.75 -47.56
C PHE A 245 45.09 -20.84 -48.53
N GLU A 246 44.52 -19.69 -48.93
CA GLU A 246 45.24 -18.73 -49.78
C GLU A 246 46.34 -17.97 -49.01
N LYS A 247 46.22 -17.85 -47.68
CA LYS A 247 47.22 -17.19 -46.82
C LYS A 247 48.25 -18.18 -46.29
N HIS A 248 47.81 -19.41 -46.04
CA HIS A 248 48.60 -20.52 -45.55
C HIS A 248 48.49 -21.71 -46.53
N PRO A 249 49.04 -21.59 -47.75
CA PRO A 249 49.18 -22.75 -48.62
C PRO A 249 50.28 -23.64 -48.04
N ASP A 250 49.98 -24.93 -47.83
CA ASP A 250 50.99 -25.95 -47.52
C ASP A 250 51.98 -26.12 -48.68
#